data_AF-A0A2T6FQD0-F1
#
_entry.id   AF-A0A2T6FQD0-F1
#
_cell.length_a   1.000
_cell.length_b   1.000
_cell.length_c   1.000
_cell.angle_alpha   90.00
_cell.angle_beta   90.00
_cell.angle_gamma   90.00
#
_symmetry.space_group_name_H-M   'P 1'
#
loop_
_entity.id
_entity.type
_entity.pdbx_description
1 polymer ?
#
loop_
_entity_poly.entity_id
_entity_poly.type
_entity_poly.pdbx_seq_one_letter_code
_entity_poly.pdbx_strand_id
1 'polypeptide(L)'
;MIKQRIFQVAAVVAALASPLTHAQETPPLTWQEHWFEHNQLVSRVFLDADIAVYYDNDVDRNITWMNKFAGDVWRYTKKTYGDFGGKPHLHAIFHAYKYGGGHPSTWWDAHHDYRNVIDIGQAGDWHSQAGWNIDVIAHEISHIVELGSKGVHGSPAFGLWGDSKWAEIFNYDVYVNLGMTSVAQSTYNDLITKQDNFPRAGTYWFRDWFYPIYSQYGGNKVLNRYFELLAQHFPKNGNNYSRSMNWGEFVHFWSGASGVDLKPLATNAFGWPAEWEAQYNKAKTDFVFSSAPTATAALTSYKDCDYKGAAANIPAGNHALAQLQSFGVVNDDISSLKLLPGYKAISI
;
A
#
# COMPACT_ATOMS: atom_id res chain seq x y z
N MET A 1 -12.48 22.11 -30.89
CA MET A 1 -11.26 21.38 -30.49
C MET A 1 -10.81 21.90 -29.14
N ILE A 2 -10.94 21.08 -28.09
CA ILE A 2 -10.42 21.40 -26.75
C ILE A 2 -8.95 20.95 -26.73
N LYS A 3 -8.01 21.87 -26.45
CA LYS A 3 -6.59 21.54 -26.33
C LYS A 3 -6.37 20.73 -25.06
N GLN A 4 -5.99 19.46 -25.20
CA GLN A 4 -5.82 18.54 -24.07
C GLN A 4 -4.40 18.67 -23.51
N ARG A 5 -4.20 19.47 -22.45
CA ARG A 5 -2.89 19.54 -21.79
C ARG A 5 -2.94 18.99 -20.37
N ILE A 6 -3.93 19.36 -19.56
CA ILE A 6 -4.23 18.74 -18.27
C ILE A 6 -5.75 18.81 -18.02
N PHE A 7 -6.36 17.73 -17.51
CA PHE A 7 -7.77 17.76 -17.05
C PHE A 7 -7.86 17.47 -15.56
N GLN A 8 -8.52 18.35 -14.79
CA GLN A 8 -8.88 18.13 -13.39
C GLN A 8 -10.39 18.00 -13.24
N VAL A 9 -10.84 16.91 -12.63
CA VAL A 9 -12.24 16.64 -12.27
C VAL A 9 -12.32 16.34 -10.77
N ALA A 10 -12.98 17.21 -10.00
CA ALA A 10 -13.07 17.11 -8.54
C ALA A 10 -14.50 16.85 -8.07
N ALA A 11 -14.65 16.09 -6.98
CA ALA A 11 -15.92 15.84 -6.31
C ALA A 11 -16.22 16.90 -5.23
N VAL A 12 -17.50 17.20 -5.00
CA VAL A 12 -17.97 17.98 -3.84
C VAL A 12 -18.44 16.99 -2.76
N VAL A 13 -17.77 16.96 -1.61
CA VAL A 13 -18.09 16.03 -0.51
C VAL A 13 -19.01 16.69 0.50
N ALA A 14 -20.15 16.06 0.80
CA ALA A 14 -20.98 16.34 1.98
C ALA A 14 -20.83 15.19 3.01
N ALA A 15 -20.45 15.60 4.23
CA ALA A 15 -20.53 14.99 5.57
C ALA A 15 -21.59 13.89 5.80
N LEU A 16 -21.52 12.96 6.76
CA LEU A 16 -20.64 12.62 7.90
C LEU A 16 -21.05 11.19 8.33
N ALA A 17 -20.10 10.30 8.65
CA ALA A 17 -20.40 9.08 9.40
C ALA A 17 -19.87 9.23 10.84
N SER A 18 -20.73 8.98 11.83
CA SER A 18 -20.37 9.04 13.25
C SER A 18 -19.46 7.87 13.63
N PRO A 19 -18.31 8.10 14.28
CA PRO A 19 -17.50 7.00 14.78
C PRO A 19 -18.05 6.50 16.13
N LEU A 20 -18.07 5.18 16.29
CA LEU A 20 -18.14 4.53 17.59
C LEU A 20 -16.92 4.98 18.40
N THR A 21 -17.14 5.77 19.44
CA THR A 21 -16.10 6.22 20.37
C THR A 21 -15.65 5.04 21.24
N HIS A 22 -14.62 4.31 20.79
CA HIS A 22 -13.76 3.59 21.73
C HIS A 22 -13.01 4.65 22.54
N ALA A 23 -13.08 4.60 23.87
CA ALA A 23 -12.26 5.46 24.72
C ALA A 23 -10.79 5.27 24.31
N GLN A 24 -10.18 6.34 23.79
CA GLN A 24 -8.80 6.33 23.31
C GLN A 24 -7.90 6.08 24.53
N GLU A 25 -7.42 4.84 24.70
CA GLU A 25 -6.39 4.57 25.69
C GLU A 25 -5.20 5.47 25.40
N THR A 26 -4.88 6.31 26.37
CA THR A 26 -3.64 7.08 26.34
C THR A 26 -2.51 6.06 26.42
N PRO A 27 -1.57 6.03 25.45
CA PRO A 27 -0.46 5.07 25.50
C PRO A 27 0.25 5.16 26.86
N PRO A 28 0.68 4.05 27.48
CA PRO A 28 1.25 4.08 28.83
C PRO A 28 2.62 4.78 28.85
N LEU A 29 3.05 5.26 30.02
CA LEU A 29 4.40 5.83 30.18
C LEU A 29 5.49 4.76 30.12
N THR A 30 5.18 3.55 30.56
CA THR A 30 6.05 2.38 30.51
C THR A 30 5.25 1.19 30.04
N TRP A 31 5.89 0.30 29.30
CA TRP A 31 5.26 -0.92 28.80
C TRP A 31 6.24 -2.08 28.96
N GLN A 32 5.77 -3.17 29.56
CA GLN A 32 6.54 -4.39 29.67
C GLN A 32 6.25 -5.23 28.43
N GLU A 33 7.28 -5.55 27.67
CA GLU A 33 7.17 -6.51 26.58
C GLU A 33 6.94 -7.92 27.13
N HIS A 34 6.14 -8.70 26.41
CA HIS A 34 5.75 -10.05 26.81
C HIS A 34 5.52 -10.99 25.61
N TRP A 35 6.22 -10.74 24.50
CA TRP A 35 6.15 -11.53 23.26
C TRP A 35 7.52 -12.13 22.91
N PHE A 36 7.52 -13.36 22.37
CA PHE A 36 8.73 -14.09 21.99
C PHE A 36 9.83 -14.07 23.09
N GLU A 37 11.07 -13.77 22.73
CA GLU A 37 12.19 -13.54 23.65
C GLU A 37 12.23 -12.11 24.23
N HIS A 38 11.34 -11.21 23.80
CA HIS A 38 11.28 -9.84 24.25
C HIS A 38 10.63 -9.78 25.64
N ASN A 39 11.37 -9.20 26.59
CA ASN A 39 10.96 -9.02 27.97
C ASN A 39 11.60 -7.75 28.55
N GLN A 40 11.66 -6.66 27.77
CA GLN A 40 12.18 -5.39 28.24
C GLN A 40 11.06 -4.52 28.80
N LEU A 41 11.40 -3.77 29.85
CA LEU A 41 10.60 -2.63 30.26
C LEU A 41 11.00 -1.44 29.38
N VAL A 42 10.11 -1.05 28.46
CA VAL A 42 10.32 0.11 27.60
C VAL A 42 9.59 1.33 28.15
N SER A 43 10.15 2.51 27.91
CA SER A 43 9.63 3.79 28.39
C SER A 43 9.24 4.67 27.22
N ARG A 44 8.06 5.27 27.27
CA ARG A 44 7.61 6.21 26.25
C ARG A 44 8.47 7.47 26.27
N VAL A 45 9.10 7.78 25.15
CA VAL A 45 9.94 8.96 24.95
C VAL A 45 9.25 10.05 24.13
N PHE A 46 8.23 9.69 23.37
CA PHE A 46 7.47 10.62 22.55
C PHE A 46 6.01 10.18 22.41
N LEU A 47 5.11 11.16 22.32
CA LEU A 47 3.69 10.96 22.06
C LEU A 47 3.16 12.14 21.26
N ASP A 48 2.45 11.85 20.18
CA ASP A 48 1.53 12.79 19.53
C ASP A 48 0.20 12.10 19.22
N ALA A 49 -0.64 12.73 18.38
CA ALA A 49 -1.96 12.21 18.05
C ALA A 49 -1.96 10.89 17.25
N ASP A 50 -0.84 10.52 16.61
CA ASP A 50 -0.74 9.42 15.67
C ASP A 50 0.31 8.37 16.07
N ILE A 51 1.28 8.69 16.93
CA ILE A 51 2.32 7.75 17.34
C ILE A 51 2.71 7.90 18.81
N ALA A 52 3.06 6.77 19.43
CA ALA A 52 3.79 6.69 20.68
C ALA A 52 5.12 5.95 20.44
N VAL A 53 6.24 6.56 20.82
CA VAL A 53 7.57 5.96 20.67
C VAL A 53 8.12 5.55 22.02
N TYR A 54 8.67 4.35 22.09
CA TYR A 54 9.21 3.73 23.29
C TYR A 54 10.65 3.29 23.06
N TYR A 55 11.50 3.53 24.04
CA TYR A 55 12.86 3.04 24.07
C TYR A 55 13.06 2.14 25.28
N ASP A 56 13.89 1.12 25.16
CA ASP A 56 14.55 0.53 26.32
C ASP A 56 15.65 1.47 26.86
N ASN A 57 16.43 1.01 27.84
CA ASN A 57 17.47 1.84 28.45
C ASN A 57 18.74 1.99 27.61
N ASP A 58 18.91 1.20 26.53
CA ASP A 58 20.13 1.18 25.74
C ASP A 58 20.08 2.13 24.54
N VAL A 59 18.89 2.57 24.13
CA VAL A 59 18.75 3.64 23.12
C VAL A 59 19.05 5.01 23.73
N ASP A 60 19.95 5.78 23.11
CA ASP A 60 20.20 7.17 23.50
C ASP A 60 18.93 8.01 23.32
N ARG A 61 18.41 8.50 24.44
CA ARG A 61 17.18 9.31 24.52
C ARG A 61 17.29 10.66 23.82
N ASN A 62 18.49 11.12 23.47
CA ASN A 62 18.69 12.33 22.66
C ASN A 62 18.42 12.10 21.17
N ILE A 63 18.31 10.84 20.72
CA ILE A 63 17.96 10.50 19.34
C ILE A 63 16.45 10.67 19.14
N THR A 64 16.07 11.69 18.38
CA THR A 64 14.66 12.07 18.19
C THR A 64 14.14 11.97 16.76
N TRP A 65 15.01 11.69 15.78
CA TRP A 65 14.60 11.62 14.38
C TRP A 65 13.59 10.49 14.12
N MET A 66 13.68 9.38 14.87
CA MET A 66 12.76 8.24 14.78
C MET A 66 11.32 8.66 15.07
N ASN A 67 11.10 9.58 16.02
CA ASN A 67 9.79 10.13 16.35
C ASN A 67 9.10 10.72 15.11
N LYS A 68 9.83 11.58 14.40
CA LYS A 68 9.33 12.24 13.20
C LYS A 68 9.16 11.24 12.07
N PHE A 69 10.19 10.44 11.79
CA PHE A 69 10.19 9.55 10.63
C PHE A 69 9.10 8.47 10.74
N ALA A 70 9.04 7.72 11.85
CA ALA A 70 7.99 6.71 12.04
C ALA A 70 6.58 7.33 12.03
N GLY A 71 6.43 8.53 12.61
CA GLY A 71 5.17 9.27 12.55
C GLY A 71 4.76 9.68 11.13
N ASP A 72 5.70 10.15 10.30
CA ASP A 72 5.44 10.52 8.91
C ASP A 72 5.04 9.31 8.06
N VAL A 73 5.74 8.18 8.21
CA VAL A 73 5.39 6.92 7.54
C VAL A 73 4.01 6.45 7.97
N TRP A 74 3.70 6.49 9.26
CA TRP A 74 2.39 6.07 9.76
C TRP A 74 1.24 6.96 9.25
N ARG A 75 1.43 8.28 9.24
CA ARG A 75 0.43 9.22 8.70
C ARG A 75 0.20 9.01 7.21
N TYR A 76 1.28 8.81 6.45
CA TYR A 76 1.18 8.43 5.04
C TYR A 76 0.38 7.13 4.87
N THR A 77 0.70 6.13 5.69
CA THR A 77 0.06 4.80 5.68
C THR A 77 -1.45 4.93 5.91
N LYS A 78 -1.87 5.63 6.98
CA LYS A 78 -3.30 5.86 7.25
C LYS A 78 -4.00 6.65 6.15
N LYS A 79 -3.33 7.65 5.57
CA LYS A 79 -3.87 8.44 4.46
C LYS A 79 -4.12 7.59 3.21
N THR A 80 -3.24 6.64 2.92
CA THR A 80 -3.27 5.85 1.68
C THR A 80 -4.09 4.57 1.81
N TYR A 81 -3.91 3.83 2.91
CA TYR A 81 -4.48 2.50 3.12
C TYR A 81 -5.71 2.52 4.05
N GLY A 82 -5.94 3.62 4.78
CA GLY A 82 -7.14 3.84 5.58
C GLY A 82 -6.96 3.48 7.05
N ASP A 83 -8.04 2.97 7.65
CA ASP A 83 -8.10 2.69 9.08
C ASP A 83 -7.45 1.37 9.48
N PHE A 84 -6.86 1.36 10.68
CA PHE A 84 -6.17 0.21 11.28
C PHE A 84 -6.74 -0.06 12.69
N GLY A 85 -8.04 -0.34 12.74
CA GLY A 85 -8.75 -0.78 13.95
C GLY A 85 -9.36 0.33 14.79
N GLY A 86 -9.56 1.52 14.22
CA GLY A 86 -9.98 2.72 14.96
C GLY A 86 -8.95 3.18 15.98
N LYS A 87 -7.72 2.63 15.94
CA LYS A 87 -6.63 2.96 16.85
C LYS A 87 -5.82 4.12 16.25
N PRO A 88 -5.69 5.26 16.93
CA PRO A 88 -4.98 6.40 16.36
C PRO A 88 -3.46 6.18 16.32
N HIS A 89 -2.92 5.54 17.37
CA HIS A 89 -1.48 5.41 17.59
C HIS A 89 -0.87 4.16 16.97
N LEU A 90 0.22 4.36 16.23
CA LEU A 90 1.29 3.38 16.11
C LEU A 90 2.10 3.37 17.42
N HIS A 91 2.46 2.19 17.93
CA HIS A 91 3.38 2.01 19.05
C HIS A 91 4.71 1.53 18.48
N ALA A 92 5.67 2.44 18.36
CA ALA A 92 6.99 2.13 17.84
C ALA A 92 7.96 1.90 18.99
N ILE A 93 8.49 0.70 19.11
CA ILE A 93 9.50 0.31 20.08
C ILE A 93 10.84 0.20 19.38
N PHE A 94 11.88 0.74 20.00
CA PHE A 94 13.25 0.65 19.51
C PHE A 94 14.19 0.12 20.58
N HIS A 95 15.09 -0.77 20.15
CA HIS A 95 16.19 -1.30 20.95
C HIS A 95 17.55 -1.03 20.28
N ALA A 96 18.57 -0.79 21.09
CA ALA A 96 19.95 -0.66 20.62
C ALA A 96 20.80 -1.86 21.10
N TYR A 97 21.72 -2.28 20.24
CA TYR A 97 22.68 -3.39 20.48
C TYR A 97 22.06 -4.77 20.75
N LYS A 98 20.78 -4.99 20.42
CA LYS A 98 20.05 -6.24 20.67
C LYS A 98 18.86 -6.40 19.70
N TYR A 99 18.23 -7.59 19.73
CA TYR A 99 17.00 -7.91 19.01
C TYR A 99 17.03 -7.52 17.52
N GLY A 100 18.18 -7.74 16.87
CA GLY A 100 18.43 -7.30 15.50
C GLY A 100 17.35 -7.78 14.52
N GLY A 101 16.63 -6.83 13.90
CA GLY A 101 15.49 -7.11 13.04
C GLY A 101 14.28 -6.28 13.45
N GLY A 102 13.14 -6.60 12.86
CA GLY A 102 11.87 -6.00 13.22
C GLY A 102 10.78 -7.05 13.41
N HIS A 103 9.80 -6.68 14.21
CA HIS A 103 8.66 -7.49 14.58
C HIS A 103 7.40 -6.62 14.56
N PRO A 104 6.46 -6.85 13.63
CA PRO A 104 5.23 -6.09 13.53
C PRO A 104 4.11 -6.80 14.28
N SER A 105 3.17 -6.02 14.83
CA SER A 105 1.90 -6.56 15.29
C SER A 105 0.75 -5.60 15.01
N THR A 106 -0.46 -6.15 14.93
CA THR A 106 -1.67 -5.39 14.63
C THR A 106 -2.62 -5.41 15.81
N TRP A 107 -3.61 -4.50 15.80
CA TRP A 107 -4.63 -4.39 16.85
C TRP A 107 -5.50 -5.64 17.04
N TRP A 108 -5.34 -6.67 16.20
CA TRP A 108 -5.99 -7.96 16.36
C TRP A 108 -5.32 -8.82 17.44
N ASP A 109 -4.06 -8.56 17.76
CA ASP A 109 -3.24 -9.43 18.58
C ASP A 109 -3.32 -9.06 20.07
N ALA A 110 -3.83 -10.02 20.86
CA ALA A 110 -3.89 -9.91 22.31
C ALA A 110 -2.49 -9.93 22.95
N HIS A 111 -1.52 -10.60 22.33
CA HIS A 111 -0.13 -10.64 22.82
C HIS A 111 0.56 -9.27 22.70
N HIS A 112 -0.02 -8.33 21.97
CA HIS A 112 0.48 -6.97 21.83
C HIS A 112 -0.54 -5.95 22.34
N ASP A 113 -1.38 -6.37 23.29
CA ASP A 113 -2.37 -5.52 23.95
C ASP A 113 -3.35 -4.83 22.98
N TYR A 114 -3.63 -5.48 21.84
CA TYR A 114 -4.50 -4.97 20.77
C TYR A 114 -4.05 -3.61 20.23
N ARG A 115 -2.73 -3.46 20.01
CA ARG A 115 -2.08 -2.26 19.46
C ARG A 115 -1.52 -2.51 18.07
N ASN A 116 -1.43 -1.44 17.27
CA ASN A 116 -0.52 -1.42 16.12
C ASN A 116 0.90 -1.21 16.64
N VAL A 117 1.80 -2.15 16.36
CA VAL A 117 3.15 -2.19 16.92
C VAL A 117 4.16 -2.40 15.80
N ILE A 118 5.26 -1.65 15.88
CA ILE A 118 6.53 -2.07 15.30
C ILE A 118 7.52 -2.15 16.47
N ASP A 119 8.19 -3.28 16.61
CA ASP A 119 9.23 -3.51 17.59
C ASP A 119 10.51 -3.81 16.82
N ILE A 120 11.51 -2.92 16.95
CA ILE A 120 12.70 -2.95 16.10
C ILE A 120 13.95 -2.89 16.97
N GLY A 121 14.77 -3.92 16.87
CA GLY A 121 16.10 -3.91 17.45
C GLY A 121 17.18 -3.74 16.40
N GLN A 122 18.21 -2.98 16.75
CA GLN A 122 19.39 -2.84 15.94
C GLN A 122 20.58 -3.49 16.63
N ALA A 123 21.45 -4.17 15.88
CA ALA A 123 22.74 -4.66 16.40
C ALA A 123 23.71 -3.52 16.81
N GLY A 124 23.36 -2.25 16.55
CA GLY A 124 24.13 -1.05 16.85
C GLY A 124 23.25 0.06 17.42
N ASP A 125 23.61 1.32 17.17
CA ASP A 125 22.90 2.52 17.64
C ASP A 125 22.05 3.21 16.55
N TRP A 126 21.18 4.11 16.99
CA TRP A 126 20.25 4.82 16.11
C TRP A 126 20.73 6.21 15.68
N HIS A 127 22.02 6.57 15.78
CA HIS A 127 22.45 7.94 15.46
C HIS A 127 22.29 8.30 13.98
N SER A 128 22.34 7.31 13.09
CA SER A 128 22.15 7.50 11.65
C SER A 128 20.66 7.45 11.26
N GLN A 129 20.19 8.48 10.56
CA GLN A 129 18.91 8.49 9.84
C GLN A 129 19.13 8.16 8.36
N ALA A 130 19.63 6.96 8.07
CA ALA A 130 19.88 6.52 6.70
C ALA A 130 19.99 4.99 6.60
N GLY A 131 19.90 4.49 5.37
CA GLY A 131 20.08 3.06 5.05
C GLY A 131 19.10 2.17 5.82
N TRP A 132 19.63 1.07 6.36
CA TRP A 132 18.83 0.07 7.06
C TRP A 132 17.90 0.65 8.13
N ASN A 133 18.34 1.67 8.88
CA ASN A 133 17.57 2.27 9.98
C ASN A 133 16.25 2.89 9.53
N ILE A 134 16.20 3.51 8.35
CA ILE A 134 14.95 4.04 7.80
C ILE A 134 14.17 2.95 7.05
N ASP A 135 14.88 2.03 6.39
CA ASP A 135 14.25 0.95 5.63
C ASP A 135 13.48 -0.02 6.52
N VAL A 136 14.03 -0.39 7.68
CA VAL A 136 13.36 -1.31 8.62
C VAL A 136 12.10 -0.70 9.22
N ILE A 137 12.09 0.60 9.55
CA ILE A 137 10.89 1.27 10.08
C ILE A 137 9.76 1.26 9.04
N ALA A 138 10.07 1.60 7.79
CA ALA A 138 9.07 1.55 6.72
C ALA A 138 8.62 0.11 6.43
N HIS A 139 9.55 -0.85 6.49
CA HIS A 139 9.31 -2.27 6.29
C HIS A 139 8.32 -2.82 7.33
N GLU A 140 8.54 -2.58 8.62
CA GLU A 140 7.64 -3.09 9.67
C GLU A 140 6.25 -2.46 9.59
N ILE A 141 6.16 -1.18 9.23
CA ILE A 141 4.84 -0.54 9.01
C ILE A 141 4.13 -1.17 7.80
N SER A 142 4.88 -1.63 6.78
CA SER A 142 4.30 -2.33 5.63
C SER A 142 3.61 -3.64 6.02
N HIS A 143 4.10 -4.32 7.06
CA HIS A 143 3.46 -5.53 7.59
C HIS A 143 2.15 -5.23 8.30
N ILE A 144 2.00 -4.06 8.93
CA ILE A 144 0.70 -3.63 9.47
C ILE A 144 -0.32 -3.45 8.32
N VAL A 145 0.12 -2.90 7.18
CA VAL A 145 -0.70 -2.82 5.97
C VAL A 145 -1.08 -4.21 5.49
N GLU A 146 -0.10 -5.10 5.33
CA GLU A 146 -0.30 -6.45 4.85
C GLU A 146 -1.26 -7.26 5.74
N LEU A 147 -1.09 -7.18 7.06
CA LEU A 147 -1.76 -8.05 8.03
C LEU A 147 -3.11 -7.50 8.50
N GLY A 148 -3.36 -6.19 8.37
CA GLY A 148 -4.52 -5.53 8.98
C GLY A 148 -5.41 -4.73 8.02
N SER A 149 -4.99 -4.47 6.79
CA SER A 149 -5.71 -3.55 5.90
C SER A 149 -7.19 -3.92 5.70
N LYS A 150 -8.02 -2.87 5.62
CA LYS A 150 -9.46 -2.98 5.30
C LYS A 150 -10.26 -3.82 6.30
N GLY A 151 -9.80 -3.90 7.54
CA GLY A 151 -10.51 -4.59 8.62
C GLY A 151 -10.52 -6.12 8.48
N VAL A 152 -9.60 -6.68 7.69
CA VAL A 152 -9.43 -8.12 7.54
C VAL A 152 -8.01 -8.50 7.95
N HIS A 153 -7.90 -9.48 8.82
CA HIS A 153 -6.66 -9.99 9.39
C HIS A 153 -6.02 -11.08 8.51
N GLY A 154 -4.69 -11.00 8.38
CA GLY A 154 -3.82 -11.99 7.76
C GLY A 154 -3.37 -11.62 6.34
N SER A 155 -2.39 -12.36 5.81
CA SER A 155 -1.83 -12.17 4.48
C SER A 155 -1.94 -13.42 3.62
N PRO A 156 -2.89 -13.49 2.69
CA PRO A 156 -3.01 -14.67 1.83
C PRO A 156 -1.79 -14.85 0.91
N ALA A 157 -1.08 -13.77 0.57
CA ALA A 157 0.06 -13.77 -0.35
C ALA A 157 1.42 -13.98 0.32
N PHE A 158 1.49 -14.02 1.66
CA PHE A 158 2.76 -14.13 2.38
C PHE A 158 3.63 -15.31 1.91
N GLY A 159 3.03 -16.48 1.67
CA GLY A 159 3.74 -17.65 1.17
C GLY A 159 4.35 -17.50 -0.24
N LEU A 160 3.97 -16.46 -0.98
CA LEU A 160 4.47 -16.17 -2.33
C LEU A 160 5.51 -15.05 -2.31
N TRP A 161 5.21 -13.94 -1.67
CA TRP A 161 6.07 -12.77 -1.66
C TRP A 161 7.01 -12.70 -0.45
N GLY A 162 6.87 -13.63 0.51
CA GLY A 162 7.63 -13.68 1.75
C GLY A 162 7.55 -12.39 2.58
N ASP A 163 8.52 -12.27 3.45
CA ASP A 163 8.74 -11.10 4.30
C ASP A 163 8.87 -9.80 3.49
N SER A 164 9.76 -9.80 2.48
CA SER A 164 10.26 -8.51 2.01
C SER A 164 9.66 -7.99 0.70
N LYS A 165 9.06 -8.78 -0.20
CA LYS A 165 8.84 -8.28 -1.57
C LYS A 165 7.73 -7.23 -1.67
N TRP A 166 6.69 -7.35 -0.84
CA TRP A 166 5.69 -6.30 -0.67
C TRP A 166 6.28 -5.07 0.05
N ALA A 167 7.04 -5.30 1.13
CA ALA A 167 7.70 -4.24 1.89
C ALA A 167 8.67 -3.41 1.03
N GLU A 168 9.40 -4.05 0.11
CA GLU A 168 10.33 -3.40 -0.82
C GLU A 168 9.64 -2.33 -1.69
N ILE A 169 8.50 -2.64 -2.30
CA ILE A 169 7.75 -1.65 -3.10
C ILE A 169 7.06 -0.61 -2.20
N PHE A 170 6.61 -1.00 -1.01
CA PHE A 170 6.05 -0.07 -0.04
C PHE A 170 7.09 0.97 0.44
N ASN A 171 8.32 0.56 0.74
CA ASN A 171 9.40 1.46 1.13
C ASN A 171 9.67 2.50 0.04
N TYR A 172 9.80 2.04 -1.21
CA TYR A 172 9.96 2.94 -2.35
C TYR A 172 8.80 3.94 -2.45
N ASP A 173 7.55 3.47 -2.35
CA ASP A 173 6.35 4.30 -2.36
C ASP A 173 6.33 5.35 -1.23
N VAL A 174 6.66 4.95 -0.01
CA VAL A 174 6.80 5.84 1.15
C VAL A 174 7.80 6.95 0.85
N TYR A 175 9.01 6.61 0.38
CA TYR A 175 10.05 7.61 0.13
C TYR A 175 9.67 8.59 -0.98
N VAL A 176 9.01 8.12 -2.04
CA VAL A 176 8.45 8.99 -3.08
C VAL A 176 7.43 9.97 -2.50
N ASN A 177 6.49 9.47 -1.68
CA ASN A 177 5.38 10.28 -1.19
C ASN A 177 5.74 11.17 0.02
N LEU A 178 6.83 10.88 0.72
CA LEU A 178 7.42 11.77 1.72
C LEU A 178 8.40 12.81 1.13
N GLY A 179 8.62 12.78 -0.20
CA GLY A 179 9.53 13.71 -0.88
C GLY A 179 11.01 13.42 -0.61
N MET A 180 11.35 12.22 -0.15
CA MET A 180 12.72 11.77 0.12
C MET A 180 13.38 11.27 -1.17
N THR A 181 13.49 12.16 -2.16
CA THR A 181 13.85 11.80 -3.54
C THR A 181 15.21 11.10 -3.68
N SER A 182 16.22 11.50 -2.90
CA SER A 182 17.53 10.84 -2.89
C SER A 182 17.46 9.42 -2.35
N VAL A 183 16.69 9.20 -1.28
CA VAL A 183 16.48 7.88 -0.69
C VAL A 183 15.67 7.00 -1.65
N ALA A 184 14.57 7.51 -2.20
CA ALA A 184 13.76 6.79 -3.18
C ALA A 184 14.60 6.36 -4.40
N GLN A 185 15.50 7.22 -4.88
CA GLN A 185 16.41 6.89 -5.98
C GLN A 185 17.42 5.80 -5.59
N SER A 186 17.99 5.87 -4.38
CA SER A 186 18.89 4.82 -3.88
C SER A 186 18.17 3.49 -3.76
N THR A 187 17.00 3.47 -3.10
CA THR A 187 16.14 2.28 -2.97
C THR A 187 15.79 1.69 -4.33
N TYR A 188 15.44 2.52 -5.31
CA TYR A 188 15.20 2.04 -6.67
C TYR A 188 16.44 1.36 -7.28
N ASN A 189 17.61 2.01 -7.18
CA ASN A 189 18.86 1.48 -7.75
C ASN A 189 19.26 0.15 -7.10
N ASP A 190 19.03 0.00 -5.80
CA ASP A 190 19.33 -1.23 -5.08
C ASP A 190 18.36 -2.34 -5.49
N LEU A 191 17.05 -2.07 -5.48
CA LEU A 191 16.02 -3.06 -5.73
C LEU A 191 15.91 -3.48 -7.20
N ILE A 192 16.25 -2.61 -8.16
CA ILE A 192 16.19 -2.95 -9.59
C ILE A 192 17.20 -4.04 -9.96
N THR A 193 18.27 -4.17 -9.19
CA THR A 193 19.33 -5.19 -9.38
C THR A 193 19.18 -6.40 -8.46
N LYS A 194 18.25 -6.34 -7.49
CA LYS A 194 18.05 -7.42 -6.51
C LYS A 194 17.40 -8.64 -7.17
N GLN A 195 18.14 -9.75 -7.13
CA GLN A 195 17.75 -11.03 -7.71
C GLN A 195 17.43 -12.05 -6.61
N ASP A 196 16.38 -12.84 -6.84
CA ASP A 196 15.93 -13.93 -5.98
C ASP A 196 15.85 -15.26 -6.75
N ASN A 197 15.72 -16.35 -5.99
CA ASN A 197 15.59 -17.69 -6.56
C ASN A 197 14.17 -18.27 -6.47
N PHE A 198 13.21 -17.48 -5.97
CA PHE A 198 11.80 -17.85 -5.89
C PHE A 198 10.95 -16.84 -6.69
N PRO A 199 9.95 -17.31 -7.48
CA PRO A 199 9.54 -18.71 -7.69
C PRO A 199 10.48 -19.53 -8.58
N ARG A 200 11.43 -18.88 -9.23
CA ARG A 200 12.49 -19.53 -10.00
C ARG A 200 13.80 -18.78 -9.86
N ALA A 201 14.90 -19.48 -10.13
CA ALA A 201 16.22 -18.88 -10.20
C ALA A 201 16.21 -17.66 -11.13
N GLY A 202 16.76 -16.55 -10.63
CA GLY A 202 16.90 -15.33 -11.39
C GLY A 202 15.67 -14.42 -11.46
N THR A 203 14.74 -14.56 -10.52
CA THR A 203 13.55 -13.69 -10.40
C THR A 203 13.94 -12.31 -9.90
N TYR A 204 13.38 -11.24 -10.48
CA TYR A 204 13.53 -9.89 -9.96
C TYR A 204 12.15 -9.32 -9.59
N TRP A 205 11.75 -9.49 -8.33
CA TRP A 205 10.41 -9.10 -7.85
C TRP A 205 10.12 -7.61 -8.02
N PHE A 206 11.05 -6.75 -7.61
CA PHE A 206 10.86 -5.31 -7.74
C PHE A 206 10.87 -4.90 -9.22
N ARG A 207 11.92 -5.27 -9.97
CA ARG A 207 12.11 -4.85 -11.37
C ARG A 207 11.03 -5.36 -12.32
N ASP A 208 10.69 -6.64 -12.24
CA ASP A 208 9.89 -7.30 -13.27
C ASP A 208 8.41 -7.46 -12.88
N TRP A 209 8.06 -7.23 -11.60
CA TRP A 209 6.69 -7.35 -11.12
C TRP A 209 6.16 -6.08 -10.46
N PHE A 210 6.65 -5.70 -9.28
CA PHE A 210 6.04 -4.63 -8.50
C PHE A 210 6.24 -3.23 -9.09
N TYR A 211 7.45 -2.89 -9.53
CA TYR A 211 7.74 -1.56 -10.06
C TYR A 211 6.99 -1.26 -11.37
N PRO A 212 6.91 -2.18 -12.37
CA PRO A 212 6.09 -1.98 -13.55
C PRO A 212 4.60 -1.77 -13.20
N ILE A 213 4.07 -2.54 -12.24
CA ILE A 213 2.69 -2.39 -11.80
C ILE A 213 2.47 -0.99 -11.17
N TYR A 214 3.34 -0.63 -10.23
CA TYR A 214 3.30 0.65 -9.52
C TYR A 214 3.40 1.84 -10.49
N SER A 215 4.43 1.84 -11.35
CA SER A 215 4.75 2.97 -12.23
C SER A 215 3.73 3.17 -13.35
N GLN A 216 3.08 2.11 -13.82
CA GLN A 216 2.15 2.19 -14.96
C GLN A 216 0.68 2.31 -14.54
N TYR A 217 0.32 1.81 -13.36
CA TYR A 217 -1.09 1.67 -12.96
C TYR A 217 -1.47 2.47 -11.72
N GLY A 218 -0.89 3.67 -11.56
CA GLY A 218 -1.39 4.66 -10.59
C GLY A 218 -0.73 4.63 -9.21
N GLY A 219 0.48 4.06 -9.10
CA GLY A 219 1.32 4.14 -7.91
C GLY A 219 0.69 3.49 -6.68
N ASN A 220 0.68 4.19 -5.55
CA ASN A 220 0.05 3.74 -4.32
C ASN A 220 -1.44 3.36 -4.45
N LYS A 221 -2.15 3.88 -5.46
CA LYS A 221 -3.56 3.53 -5.69
C LYS A 221 -3.73 2.07 -6.09
N VAL A 222 -2.88 1.53 -6.97
CA VAL A 222 -2.96 0.10 -7.35
C VAL A 222 -2.54 -0.79 -6.20
N LEU A 223 -1.54 -0.37 -5.43
CA LEU A 223 -1.11 -1.10 -4.23
C LEU A 223 -2.25 -1.20 -3.20
N ASN A 224 -2.92 -0.08 -2.89
CA ASN A 224 -4.07 -0.07 -2.00
C ASN A 224 -5.27 -0.85 -2.58
N ARG A 225 -5.52 -0.74 -3.89
CA ARG A 225 -6.63 -1.43 -4.56
C ARG A 225 -6.52 -2.95 -4.46
N TYR A 226 -5.31 -3.49 -4.46
CA TYR A 226 -5.07 -4.92 -4.22
C TYR A 226 -5.67 -5.38 -2.88
N PHE A 227 -5.41 -4.65 -1.79
CA PHE A 227 -5.99 -4.96 -0.47
C PHE A 227 -7.50 -4.75 -0.42
N GLU A 228 -8.04 -3.76 -1.13
CA GLU A 228 -9.50 -3.59 -1.26
C GLU A 228 -10.15 -4.81 -1.91
N LEU A 229 -9.56 -5.32 -2.99
CA LEU A 229 -10.06 -6.51 -3.68
C LEU A 229 -9.95 -7.76 -2.81
N LEU A 230 -8.83 -7.94 -2.10
CA LEU A 230 -8.69 -9.06 -1.16
C LEU A 230 -9.79 -9.03 -0.10
N ALA A 231 -9.98 -7.89 0.55
CA ALA A 231 -10.99 -7.74 1.58
C ALA A 231 -12.42 -7.95 1.06
N GLN A 232 -12.70 -7.56 -0.19
CA GLN A 232 -14.00 -7.76 -0.82
C GLN A 232 -14.25 -9.21 -1.24
N HIS A 233 -13.26 -9.86 -1.86
CA HIS A 233 -13.49 -11.08 -2.65
C HIS A 233 -12.81 -12.33 -2.11
N PHE A 234 -11.66 -12.20 -1.44
CA PHE A 234 -10.91 -13.37 -1.01
C PHE A 234 -11.64 -14.07 0.16
N PRO A 235 -11.62 -15.41 0.25
CA PRO A 235 -12.35 -16.15 1.28
C PRO A 235 -11.91 -15.78 2.70
N LYS A 236 -12.90 -15.66 3.60
CA LYS A 236 -12.71 -15.25 5.00
C LYS A 236 -13.46 -16.18 5.95
N ASN A 237 -12.94 -16.33 7.17
CA ASN A 237 -13.62 -16.88 8.33
C ASN A 237 -13.70 -15.78 9.40
N GLY A 238 -14.90 -15.20 9.57
CA GLY A 238 -15.06 -13.94 10.29
C GLY A 238 -14.21 -12.84 9.64
N ASN A 239 -13.37 -12.19 10.43
CA ASN A 239 -12.46 -11.14 9.96
C ASN A 239 -11.07 -11.66 9.58
N ASN A 240 -10.85 -12.98 9.51
CA ASN A 240 -9.57 -13.55 9.10
C ASN A 240 -9.68 -14.08 7.67
N TYR A 241 -8.65 -13.91 6.84
CA TYR A 241 -8.57 -14.68 5.61
C TYR A 241 -8.49 -16.18 5.92
N SER A 242 -9.25 -17.01 5.20
CA SER A 242 -9.41 -18.42 5.57
C SER A 242 -8.32 -19.34 5.05
N ARG A 243 -7.47 -18.87 4.13
CA ARG A 243 -6.36 -19.65 3.54
C ARG A 243 -5.33 -18.76 2.85
N SER A 244 -4.20 -19.35 2.46
CA SER A 244 -3.25 -18.73 1.52
C SER A 244 -3.79 -18.73 0.08
N MET A 245 -3.28 -17.81 -0.74
CA MET A 245 -3.55 -17.75 -2.17
C MET A 245 -2.50 -18.52 -2.98
N ASN A 246 -2.90 -18.99 -4.16
CA ASN A 246 -2.01 -19.59 -5.14
C ASN A 246 -1.55 -18.56 -6.20
N TRP A 247 -0.65 -18.95 -7.11
CA TRP A 247 -0.09 -18.06 -8.13
C TRP A 247 -1.10 -17.52 -9.13
N GLY A 248 -2.06 -18.35 -9.54
CA GLY A 248 -3.14 -17.91 -10.43
C GLY A 248 -4.02 -16.85 -9.77
N GLU A 249 -4.35 -17.02 -8.49
CA GLU A 249 -5.09 -16.03 -7.71
C GLU A 249 -4.27 -14.75 -7.51
N PHE A 250 -3.00 -14.88 -7.12
CA PHE A 250 -2.10 -13.73 -6.94
C PHE A 250 -2.08 -12.82 -8.17
N VAL A 251 -1.84 -13.40 -9.35
CA VAL A 251 -1.79 -12.64 -10.61
C VAL A 251 -3.17 -12.10 -10.98
N HIS A 252 -4.24 -12.85 -10.73
CA HIS A 252 -5.61 -12.38 -10.98
C HIS A 252 -5.97 -11.18 -10.10
N PHE A 253 -5.70 -11.21 -8.80
CA PHE A 253 -5.98 -10.09 -7.89
C PHE A 253 -5.18 -8.84 -8.25
N TRP A 254 -3.91 -8.98 -8.62
CA TRP A 254 -3.13 -7.85 -9.14
C TRP A 254 -3.65 -7.34 -10.49
N SER A 255 -4.14 -8.23 -11.37
CA SER A 255 -4.80 -7.85 -12.62
C SER A 255 -6.09 -7.06 -12.38
N GLY A 256 -6.87 -7.48 -11.38
CA GLY A 256 -8.04 -6.75 -10.91
C GLY A 256 -7.68 -5.37 -10.35
N ALA A 257 -6.56 -5.27 -9.62
CA ALA A 257 -6.11 -4.03 -9.01
C ALA A 257 -5.60 -3.02 -10.05
N SER A 258 -4.86 -3.49 -11.06
CA SER A 258 -4.35 -2.66 -12.16
C SER A 258 -5.42 -2.35 -13.23
N GLY A 259 -6.48 -3.15 -13.29
CA GLY A 259 -7.53 -3.07 -14.31
C GLY A 259 -7.13 -3.67 -15.67
N VAL A 260 -6.01 -4.39 -15.74
CA VAL A 260 -5.51 -5.04 -16.97
C VAL A 260 -5.03 -6.47 -16.67
N ASP A 261 -5.04 -7.35 -17.68
CA ASP A 261 -4.50 -8.70 -17.54
C ASP A 261 -2.97 -8.66 -17.36
N LEU A 262 -2.48 -8.98 -16.17
CA LEU A 262 -1.05 -9.01 -15.84
C LEU A 262 -0.40 -10.37 -16.05
N LYS A 263 -1.12 -11.39 -16.56
CA LYS A 263 -0.51 -12.68 -16.92
C LYS A 263 0.72 -12.53 -17.84
N PRO A 264 0.75 -11.68 -18.87
CA PRO A 264 1.95 -11.49 -19.69
C PRO A 264 3.14 -10.97 -18.87
N LEU A 265 2.90 -10.04 -17.94
CA LEU A 265 3.93 -9.52 -17.04
C LEU A 265 4.44 -10.63 -16.09
N ALA A 266 3.51 -11.39 -15.50
CA ALA A 266 3.85 -12.52 -14.62
C ALA A 266 4.63 -13.60 -15.36
N THR A 267 4.28 -13.89 -16.62
CA THR A 267 4.97 -14.87 -17.46
C THR A 267 6.44 -14.46 -17.67
N ASN A 268 6.69 -13.17 -17.92
CA ASN A 268 8.04 -12.65 -18.08
C ASN A 268 8.83 -12.67 -16.76
N ALA A 269 8.22 -12.22 -15.67
CA ALA A 269 8.86 -12.14 -14.36
C ALA A 269 9.16 -13.54 -13.79
N PHE A 270 8.15 -14.40 -13.75
CA PHE A 270 8.15 -15.62 -12.94
C PHE A 270 8.14 -16.92 -13.76
N GLY A 271 7.90 -16.84 -15.07
CA GLY A 271 7.50 -17.99 -15.87
C GLY A 271 6.01 -18.27 -15.73
N TRP A 272 5.50 -19.26 -16.47
CA TRP A 272 4.07 -19.59 -16.48
C TRP A 272 3.81 -21.09 -16.71
N PRO A 273 4.00 -21.94 -15.68
CA PRO A 273 3.71 -23.38 -15.80
C PRO A 273 2.20 -23.64 -15.98
N ALA A 274 1.87 -24.80 -16.56
CA ALA A 274 0.47 -25.17 -16.84
C ALA A 274 -0.42 -25.21 -15.58
N GLU A 275 0.14 -25.49 -14.41
CA GLU A 275 -0.58 -25.44 -13.15
C GLU A 275 -1.11 -24.02 -12.85
N TRP A 276 -0.29 -22.98 -13.07
CA TRP A 276 -0.70 -21.60 -12.83
C TRP A 276 -1.74 -21.14 -13.85
N GLU A 277 -1.69 -21.65 -15.08
CA GLU A 277 -2.75 -21.43 -16.07
C GLU A 277 -4.10 -21.95 -15.57
N ALA A 278 -4.13 -23.17 -15.03
CA ALA A 278 -5.34 -23.74 -14.46
C ALA A 278 -5.83 -22.94 -13.24
N GLN A 279 -4.92 -22.57 -12.33
CA GLN A 279 -5.23 -21.72 -11.18
C GLN A 279 -5.79 -20.35 -11.59
N TYR A 280 -5.18 -19.70 -12.59
CA TYR A 280 -5.57 -18.37 -13.08
C TYR A 280 -6.94 -18.40 -13.74
N ASN A 281 -7.21 -19.42 -14.56
CA ASN A 281 -8.53 -19.60 -15.16
C ASN A 281 -9.60 -19.87 -14.11
N LYS A 282 -9.29 -20.67 -13.07
CA LYS A 282 -10.19 -20.86 -11.94
C LYS A 282 -10.41 -19.56 -11.16
N ALA A 283 -9.36 -18.79 -10.89
CA ALA A 283 -9.44 -17.53 -10.15
C ALA A 283 -10.34 -16.50 -10.87
N LYS A 284 -10.26 -16.41 -12.19
CA LYS A 284 -11.16 -15.55 -12.98
C LYS A 284 -12.65 -15.91 -12.83
N THR A 285 -12.96 -17.20 -12.66
CA THR A 285 -14.33 -17.67 -12.43
C THR A 285 -14.77 -17.48 -10.99
N ASP A 286 -13.91 -17.81 -10.02
CA ASP A 286 -14.22 -17.74 -8.59
C ASP A 286 -14.30 -16.28 -8.09
N PHE A 287 -13.46 -15.39 -8.64
CA PHE A 287 -13.29 -14.01 -8.20
C PHE A 287 -13.61 -13.05 -9.33
N VAL A 288 -14.89 -12.87 -9.62
CA VAL A 288 -15.32 -11.86 -10.58
C VAL A 288 -15.22 -10.50 -9.91
N PHE A 289 -14.16 -9.77 -10.26
CA PHE A 289 -14.14 -8.34 -10.01
C PHE A 289 -15.16 -7.76 -10.98
N SER A 290 -16.34 -7.38 -10.48
CA SER A 290 -17.11 -6.34 -11.15
C SER A 290 -16.09 -5.25 -11.43
N SER A 291 -15.87 -4.91 -12.70
CA SER A 291 -15.07 -3.74 -13.06
C SER A 291 -15.44 -2.69 -12.04
N ALA A 292 -14.50 -2.39 -11.11
CA ALA A 292 -14.77 -1.44 -10.04
C ALA A 292 -15.45 -0.27 -10.72
N PRO A 293 -16.63 0.20 -10.27
CA PRO A 293 -17.43 1.16 -11.02
C PRO A 293 -16.45 2.20 -11.53
N THR A 294 -16.21 2.19 -12.84
CA THR A 294 -15.03 2.74 -13.51
C THR A 294 -14.84 4.15 -13.01
N ALA A 295 -14.05 4.34 -11.94
CA ALA A 295 -14.25 5.41 -10.94
C ALA A 295 -15.40 6.36 -11.32
N THR A 296 -16.64 5.93 -11.06
CA THR A 296 -17.89 6.36 -11.74
C THR A 296 -17.65 7.46 -12.76
N ALA A 297 -17.43 7.11 -14.03
CA ALA A 297 -16.99 8.05 -15.08
C ALA A 297 -17.67 9.41 -14.92
N ALA A 298 -16.95 10.35 -14.30
CA ALA A 298 -17.48 11.66 -13.96
C ALA A 298 -17.71 12.49 -15.22
N LEU A 299 -17.07 12.07 -16.31
CA LEU A 299 -17.07 12.70 -17.60
C LEU A 299 -17.06 11.63 -18.71
N THR A 300 -17.93 11.80 -19.70
CA THR A 300 -17.82 11.13 -21.00
C THR A 300 -17.37 12.16 -22.02
N SER A 301 -16.24 11.92 -22.68
CA SER A 301 -15.78 12.74 -23.80
C SER A 301 -16.22 12.14 -25.13
N TYR A 302 -16.54 12.99 -26.10
CA TYR A 302 -16.97 12.59 -27.44
C TYR A 302 -16.12 13.28 -28.50
N LYS A 303 -15.82 12.52 -29.56
CA LYS A 303 -15.13 13.02 -30.75
C LYS A 303 -15.95 14.06 -31.50
N ASP A 304 -17.27 13.87 -31.55
CA ASP A 304 -18.19 14.75 -32.27
C ASP A 304 -18.85 15.77 -31.31
N CYS A 305 -19.29 16.90 -31.86
CA CYS A 305 -19.86 17.99 -31.06
C CYS A 305 -21.30 17.74 -30.56
N ASP A 306 -22.00 16.76 -31.13
CA ASP A 306 -23.39 16.43 -30.82
C ASP A 306 -23.53 15.23 -29.85
N TYR A 307 -22.48 14.97 -29.05
CA TYR A 307 -22.37 13.85 -28.12
C TYR A 307 -22.44 12.47 -28.79
N LYS A 308 -21.87 12.35 -30.00
CA LYS A 308 -21.76 11.10 -30.77
C LYS A 308 -20.31 10.78 -31.14
N GLY A 309 -20.14 9.73 -31.92
CA GLY A 309 -18.83 9.24 -32.36
C GLY A 309 -18.09 8.45 -31.28
N ALA A 310 -16.77 8.35 -31.42
CA ALA A 310 -15.93 7.68 -30.44
C ALA A 310 -16.06 8.38 -29.08
N ALA A 311 -16.33 7.59 -28.04
CA ALA A 311 -16.55 8.06 -26.69
C ALA A 311 -15.59 7.41 -25.70
N ALA A 312 -15.11 8.20 -24.73
CA ALA A 312 -14.25 7.72 -23.66
C ALA A 312 -14.84 8.13 -22.30
N ASN A 313 -14.85 7.18 -21.37
CA ASN A 313 -15.36 7.37 -20.01
C ASN A 313 -14.19 7.66 -19.08
N ILE A 314 -14.13 8.88 -18.57
CA ILE A 314 -13.01 9.40 -17.79
C ILE A 314 -13.43 9.54 -16.32
N PRO A 315 -12.70 8.88 -15.39
CA PRO A 315 -12.88 9.05 -13.96
C PRO A 315 -12.75 10.49 -13.46
N ALA A 316 -13.28 10.78 -12.26
CA ALA A 316 -12.83 11.95 -11.53
C ALA A 316 -11.33 11.83 -11.19
N GLY A 317 -10.58 12.93 -11.31
CA GLY A 317 -9.14 12.96 -11.06
C GLY A 317 -8.38 13.94 -11.96
N ASN A 318 -7.06 13.98 -11.77
CA ASN A 318 -6.14 14.66 -12.65
C ASN A 318 -5.62 13.66 -13.67
N HIS A 319 -5.81 13.94 -14.96
CA HIS A 319 -5.39 13.05 -16.04
C HIS A 319 -4.43 13.77 -16.99
N ALA A 320 -3.23 13.22 -17.13
CA ALA A 320 -2.27 13.59 -18.17
C ALA A 320 -2.67 12.95 -19.51
N LEU A 321 -2.12 13.44 -20.63
CA LEU A 321 -2.45 12.93 -21.97
C LEU A 321 -2.27 11.40 -22.10
N ALA A 322 -1.21 10.83 -21.52
CA ALA A 322 -0.99 9.37 -21.56
C ALA A 322 -2.11 8.57 -20.87
N GLN A 323 -2.70 9.12 -19.80
CA GLN A 323 -3.84 8.52 -19.12
C GLN A 323 -5.15 8.71 -19.90
N LEU A 324 -5.31 9.85 -20.58
CA LEU A 324 -6.44 10.06 -21.49
C LEU A 324 -6.38 9.07 -22.68
N GLN A 325 -5.18 8.83 -23.23
CA GLN A 325 -4.95 7.87 -24.29
C GLN A 325 -5.27 6.43 -23.87
N SER A 326 -4.98 6.05 -22.61
CA SER A 326 -5.38 4.73 -22.10
C SER A 326 -6.90 4.58 -21.95
N PHE A 327 -7.66 5.68 -21.85
CA PHE A 327 -9.12 5.68 -21.93
C PHE A 327 -9.66 5.72 -23.37
N GLY A 328 -8.80 5.74 -24.39
CA GLY A 328 -9.18 5.80 -25.81
C GLY A 328 -9.33 7.22 -26.35
N VAL A 329 -8.88 8.25 -25.63
CA VAL A 329 -8.88 9.64 -26.12
C VAL A 329 -7.63 9.90 -26.94
N VAL A 330 -7.82 10.28 -28.20
CA VAL A 330 -6.74 10.77 -29.06
C VAL A 330 -6.46 12.24 -28.73
N ASN A 331 -5.18 12.62 -28.79
CA ASN A 331 -4.75 13.99 -28.56
C ASN A 331 -5.51 14.96 -29.48
N ASP A 332 -6.01 16.06 -28.91
CA ASP A 332 -6.80 17.09 -29.59
C ASP A 332 -8.10 16.59 -30.26
N ASP A 333 -8.61 15.41 -29.89
CA ASP A 333 -9.77 14.77 -30.54
C ASP A 333 -11.08 14.92 -29.75
N ILE A 334 -11.12 15.70 -28.68
CA ILE A 334 -12.36 15.95 -27.91
C ILE A 334 -13.09 17.18 -28.46
N SER A 335 -14.38 16.99 -28.80
CA SER A 335 -15.27 18.06 -29.27
C SER A 335 -16.45 18.34 -28.33
N SER A 336 -16.92 17.37 -27.55
CA SER A 336 -17.95 17.60 -26.53
C SER A 336 -17.76 16.71 -25.29
N LEU A 337 -18.32 17.15 -24.15
CA LEU A 337 -18.16 16.52 -22.85
C LEU A 337 -19.51 16.43 -22.13
N LYS A 338 -19.84 15.27 -21.58
CA LYS A 338 -21.00 15.08 -20.70
C LYS A 338 -20.52 14.77 -19.30
N LEU A 339 -20.91 15.58 -18.32
CA LEU A 339 -20.55 15.36 -16.92
C LEU A 339 -21.71 14.73 -16.14
N LEU A 340 -21.37 13.94 -15.15
CA LEU A 340 -22.33 13.58 -14.10
C LEU A 340 -22.68 14.81 -13.26
N PRO A 341 -23.92 14.92 -12.75
CA PRO A 341 -24.29 15.97 -11.81
C PRO A 341 -23.33 16.02 -10.62
N GLY A 342 -22.88 17.22 -10.24
CA GLY A 342 -21.96 17.43 -9.12
C GLY A 342 -20.47 17.45 -9.47
N TYR A 343 -20.12 17.29 -10.75
CA TYR A 343 -18.72 17.34 -11.23
C TYR A 343 -18.46 18.56 -12.13
N LYS A 344 -17.18 18.97 -12.20
CA LYS A 344 -16.68 20.01 -13.11
C LYS A 344 -15.43 19.51 -13.81
N ALA A 345 -15.31 19.79 -15.10
CA ALA A 345 -14.07 19.60 -15.86
C ALA A 345 -13.31 20.92 -15.95
N ILE A 346 -12.01 20.88 -15.65
CA ILE A 346 -11.10 22.02 -15.77
C ILE A 346 -9.98 21.60 -16.71
N SER A 347 -9.85 22.30 -17.84
CA SER A 347 -8.67 22.20 -18.69
C SER A 347 -7.62 23.16 -18.15
N ILE A 348 -6.42 22.64 -17.85
CA ILE A 348 -5.27 23.38 -17.32
C ILE A 348 -4.16 23.44 -18.36
#